data_AF-C6H8X4-F1
#
_entry.id   AF-C6H8X4-F1
#
_cell.length_a   1.000
_cell.length_b   1.000
_cell.length_c   1.000
_cell.angle_alpha   90.00
_cell.angle_beta   90.00
_cell.angle_gamma   90.00
#
_symmetry.space_group_name_H-M   'P 1'
#
loop_
_entity.id
_entity.type
_entity.pdbx_description
1 polymer ?
#
loop_
_entity_poly.entity_id
_entity_poly.type
_entity_poly.pdbx_seq_one_letter_code
_entity_poly.pdbx_strand_id
1 'polypeptide(L)'
;MDEDKKTAVLKNIKSFLDKQAHSWYTRHRILYQRGFLLYKPSGIRKSSFSLSVARCFELNIYILNLSSINNSRLNSLFAQLPPHCVILLEDINAAGML
;
A
#
# COMPACT_ATOMS: atom_id res chain seq x y z
N MET A 1 -7.08 -15.52 -3.27
CA MET A 1 -6.02 -14.89 -4.10
C MET A 1 -5.17 -16.03 -4.54
N ASP A 2 -4.88 -16.13 -5.82
CA ASP A 2 -4.00 -17.18 -6.31
C ASP A 2 -2.67 -17.13 -5.54
N GLU A 3 -2.16 -18.29 -5.12
CA GLU A 3 -0.99 -18.36 -4.22
C GLU A 3 0.26 -17.78 -4.89
N ASP A 4 0.38 -17.95 -6.20
CA ASP A 4 1.46 -17.35 -6.99
C ASP A 4 1.42 -15.82 -6.93
N LYS A 5 0.22 -15.23 -6.99
CA LYS A 5 0.04 -13.77 -6.88
C LYS A 5 0.37 -13.26 -5.48
N LYS A 6 0.00 -14.01 -4.42
CA LYS A 6 0.38 -13.65 -3.05
C LYS A 6 1.90 -13.67 -2.90
N THR A 7 2.53 -14.73 -3.40
CA THR A 7 3.99 -14.93 -3.32
C THR A 7 4.73 -13.84 -4.09
N ALA A 8 4.25 -13.46 -5.28
CA ALA A 8 4.81 -12.37 -6.06
C ALA A 8 4.76 -11.02 -5.31
N VAL A 9 3.63 -10.71 -4.67
CA VAL A 9 3.48 -9.49 -3.85
C VAL A 9 4.44 -9.51 -2.66
N LEU A 10 4.49 -10.61 -1.91
CA LEU A 10 5.38 -10.75 -0.75
C LEU A 10 6.86 -10.62 -1.14
N LYS A 11 7.27 -11.27 -2.24
CA LYS A 11 8.63 -11.17 -2.77
C LYS A 11 8.96 -9.74 -3.19
N ASN A 12 8.02 -9.05 -3.84
CA ASN A 12 8.20 -7.67 -4.24
C ASN A 12 8.36 -6.73 -3.04
N ILE A 13 7.53 -6.89 -2.01
CA ILE A 13 7.64 -6.10 -0.76
C ILE A 13 8.98 -6.37 -0.08
N LYS A 14 9.37 -7.64 0.05
CA LYS A 14 10.66 -8.01 0.65
C LYS A 14 11.84 -7.37 -0.11
N SER A 15 11.82 -7.41 -1.44
CA SER A 15 12.85 -6.76 -2.26
C SER A 15 12.82 -5.24 -2.16
N PHE A 16 11.64 -4.64 -2.03
CA PHE A 16 11.50 -3.20 -1.84
C PHE A 16 12.10 -2.76 -0.50
N LEU A 17 11.84 -3.50 0.58
CA LEU A 17 12.34 -3.18 1.93
C LEU A 17 13.83 -3.49 2.14
N ASP A 18 14.50 -4.13 1.19
CA ASP A 18 15.92 -4.41 1.27
C ASP A 18 16.73 -3.10 1.29
N LYS A 19 17.77 -3.03 2.15
CA LYS A 19 18.61 -1.83 2.30
C LYS A 19 19.26 -1.39 0.99
N GLN A 20 19.56 -2.34 0.10
CA GLN A 20 20.14 -2.04 -1.22
C GLN A 20 19.13 -1.38 -2.14
N ALA A 21 17.84 -1.72 -2.02
CA ALA A 21 16.79 -1.08 -2.80
C ALA A 21 16.71 0.42 -2.47
N HIS A 22 16.68 0.81 -1.20
CA HIS A 22 16.69 2.23 -0.82
C HIS A 22 17.85 3.01 -1.45
N SER A 23 19.06 2.42 -1.43
CA SER A 23 20.25 3.01 -2.05
C SER A 23 20.11 3.13 -3.57
N TRP A 24 19.52 2.13 -4.22
CA TRP A 24 19.26 2.14 -5.66
C TRP A 24 18.28 3.26 -6.04
N TYR A 25 17.15 3.40 -5.35
CA TYR A 25 16.16 4.45 -5.61
C TYR A 25 16.77 5.85 -5.42
N THR A 26 17.52 6.04 -4.32
CA THR A 26 18.22 7.29 -4.02
C THR A 26 19.22 7.65 -5.13
N ARG A 27 20.06 6.68 -5.55
CA ARG A 27 21.06 6.87 -6.59
C ARG A 27 20.45 7.27 -7.94
N HIS A 28 19.29 6.72 -8.28
CA HIS A 28 18.60 7.01 -9.53
C HIS A 28 17.63 8.19 -9.43
N ARG A 29 17.57 8.88 -8.28
CA ARG A 29 16.64 9.99 -8.00
C ARG A 29 15.18 9.61 -8.21
N ILE A 30 14.83 8.36 -7.90
CA ILE A 30 13.47 7.84 -7.98
C ILE A 30 12.87 7.93 -6.57
N LEU A 31 11.63 8.42 -6.49
CA LEU A 31 10.90 8.46 -5.24
C LEU A 31 10.74 7.04 -4.67
N TYR A 32 11.16 6.83 -3.43
CA TYR A 32 11.10 5.54 -2.76
C TYR A 32 9.69 5.25 -2.25
N GLN A 33 8.81 4.86 -3.18
CA GLN A 33 7.41 4.51 -2.92
C GLN A 33 7.01 3.27 -3.73
N ARG A 34 6.09 2.48 -3.18
CA ARG A 34 5.57 1.27 -3.84
C ARG A 34 4.06 1.16 -3.64
N GLY A 35 3.33 1.06 -4.75
CA GLY A 35 1.88 0.87 -4.76
C GLY A 35 1.47 -0.54 -5.20
N PHE A 36 0.40 -1.07 -4.59
CA PHE A 36 -0.22 -2.33 -4.98
C PHE A 36 -1.73 -2.15 -5.12
N LEU A 37 -2.32 -2.67 -6.19
CA LEU A 37 -3.77 -2.67 -6.40
C LEU A 37 -4.32 -4.08 -6.20
N LEU A 38 -5.10 -4.27 -5.14
CA LEU A 38 -5.74 -5.55 -4.84
C LEU A 38 -7.17 -5.57 -5.38
N TYR A 39 -7.34 -5.98 -6.63
CA TYR A 39 -8.65 -6.12 -7.26
C TYR A 39 -9.18 -7.56 -7.15
N LYS A 40 -10.44 -7.70 -6.69
CA LYS A 40 -11.27 -8.92 -6.64
C LYS A 40 -12.75 -8.52 -6.46
N PRO A 41 -13.70 -9.36 -6.90
CA PRO A 41 -15.11 -9.23 -6.56
C PRO A 41 -15.34 -9.10 -5.04
N SER A 42 -16.39 -8.38 -4.65
CA SER A 42 -16.75 -8.07 -3.25
C SER A 42 -16.90 -9.33 -2.39
N GLY A 43 -16.45 -9.28 -1.14
CA GLY A 43 -16.60 -10.38 -0.16
C GLY A 43 -15.34 -11.23 0.10
N ILE A 44 -14.24 -10.98 -0.60
CA ILE A 44 -12.96 -11.70 -0.37
C ILE A 44 -12.00 -10.84 0.46
N ARG A 45 -11.39 -11.46 1.47
CA ARG A 45 -10.47 -10.96 2.52
C ARG A 45 -9.22 -10.15 2.04
N LYS A 46 -9.39 -9.10 1.23
CA LYS A 46 -8.30 -8.23 0.75
C LYS A 46 -7.69 -7.40 1.88
N SER A 47 -8.53 -6.80 2.72
CA SER A 47 -8.08 -6.00 3.86
C SER A 47 -7.35 -6.88 4.87
N SER A 48 -7.85 -8.09 5.13
CA SER A 48 -7.15 -9.07 5.96
C SER A 48 -5.80 -9.49 5.40
N PHE A 49 -5.63 -9.65 4.08
CA PHE A 49 -4.31 -9.89 3.49
C PHE A 49 -3.36 -8.71 3.74
N SER A 50 -3.83 -7.48 3.52
CA SER A 50 -3.02 -6.26 3.71
C SER A 50 -2.57 -6.09 5.16
N LEU A 51 -3.47 -6.37 6.12
CA LEU A 51 -3.18 -6.40 7.55
C LEU A 51 -2.13 -7.45 7.90
N SER A 52 -2.26 -8.68 7.38
CA SER A 52 -1.27 -9.74 7.61
C SER A 52 0.09 -9.40 7.01
N VAL A 53 0.13 -8.76 5.83
CA VAL A 53 1.37 -8.29 5.21
C VAL A 53 2.06 -7.24 6.08
N ALA A 54 1.34 -6.21 6.51
CA ALA A 54 1.91 -5.17 7.37
C ALA A 54 2.49 -5.76 8.66
N ARG A 55 1.76 -6.69 9.28
CA ARG A 55 2.25 -7.41 10.47
C ARG A 55 3.48 -8.27 10.19
N CYS A 56 3.52 -8.97 9.05
CA CYS A 56 4.65 -9.83 8.67
C CYS A 56 5.95 -9.06 8.46
N PHE A 57 5.86 -7.80 8.03
CA PHE A 57 7.02 -6.92 7.79
C PHE A 57 7.19 -5.85 8.87
N GLU A 58 6.45 -5.94 9.98
CA GLU A 58 6.51 -5.00 11.11
C GLU A 58 6.30 -3.53 10.70
N LEU A 59 5.40 -3.30 9.73
CA LEU A 59 5.07 -1.97 9.22
C LEU A 59 3.84 -1.41 9.92
N ASN A 60 3.87 -0.12 10.25
CA ASN A 60 2.69 0.60 10.70
C ASN A 60 1.69 0.71 9.54
N ILE A 61 0.45 0.25 9.76
CA ILE A 61 -0.61 0.30 8.76
C ILE A 61 -1.65 1.37 9.11
N TYR A 62 -1.94 2.21 8.12
CA TYR A 62 -2.96 3.27 8.19
C TYR A 62 -4.07 2.93 7.19
N ILE A 63 -5.29 2.82 7.68
CA ILE A 63 -6.45 2.51 6.84
C ILE A 63 -7.18 3.82 6.54
N LEU A 64 -7.38 4.09 5.25
CA LEU A 64 -8.12 5.25 4.76
C LEU A 64 -9.26 4.77 3.88
N ASN A 65 -10.49 5.10 4.26
CA ASN A 65 -11.64 4.89 3.39
C ASN A 65 -11.79 6.11 2.47
N LEU A 66 -11.65 5.91 1.15
CA LEU A 66 -11.71 7.02 0.20
C LEU A 66 -13.12 7.60 0.04
N SER A 67 -14.17 6.83 0.34
CA SER A 67 -15.56 7.31 0.23
C SER A 67 -15.91 8.41 1.24
N SER A 68 -15.15 8.53 2.34
CA SER A 68 -15.43 9.47 3.43
C SER A 68 -14.43 10.63 3.54
N ILE A 69 -13.49 10.75 2.60
CA ILE A 69 -12.42 11.75 2.63
C ILE A 69 -12.39 12.60 1.36
N ASN A 70 -12.15 13.90 1.50
CA ASN A 70 -11.95 14.81 0.39
C ASN A 70 -10.46 14.99 0.05
N ASN A 71 -10.17 15.56 -1.13
CA ASN A 71 -8.80 15.72 -1.63
C ASN A 71 -7.90 16.55 -0.71
N SER A 72 -8.42 17.62 -0.09
CA SER A 72 -7.63 18.46 0.83
C SER A 72 -7.19 17.70 2.07
N ARG A 73 -8.09 16.90 2.66
CA ARG A 73 -7.79 16.09 3.83
C ARG A 73 -6.89 14.92 3.49
N LEU A 74 -7.07 14.30 2.32
CA LEU A 74 -6.18 13.26 1.81
C LEU A 74 -4.75 13.77 1.69
N ASN A 75 -4.54 14.90 1.02
CA ASN A 75 -3.22 15.53 0.87
C ASN A 75 -2.59 15.85 2.24
N SER A 76 -3.38 16.38 3.18
CA SER A 76 -2.91 16.67 4.53
C SER A 76 -2.47 15.43 5.30
N LEU A 77 -3.19 14.31 5.16
CA LEU A 77 -2.81 13.05 5.79
C LEU A 77 -1.53 12.50 5.19
N PHE A 78 -1.42 12.46 3.86
CA PHE A 78 -0.20 12.01 3.19
C PHE A 78 1.04 12.83 3.59
N ALA A 79 0.89 14.12 3.81
CA ALA A 79 1.97 14.99 4.27
C ALA A 79 2.42 14.71 5.72
N GLN A 80 1.57 14.09 6.55
CA GLN A 80 1.83 13.79 7.95
C GLN A 80 2.26 12.34 8.19
N LEU A 81 2.31 11.51 7.15
CA LEU A 81 2.63 10.10 7.31
C LEU A 81 4.08 9.92 7.79
N PRO A 82 4.30 9.05 8.79
CA PRO A 82 5.64 8.73 9.21
C PRO A 82 6.38 7.94 8.10
N PRO A 83 7.72 8.01 8.07
CA PRO A 83 8.50 7.13 7.23
C PRO A 83 8.25 5.66 7.63
N HIS A 84 8.48 4.72 6.69
CA HIS A 84 8.29 3.28 6.92
C HIS A 84 6.87 2.88 7.34
N CYS A 85 5.86 3.36 6.61
CA CYS A 85 4.47 2.96 6.81
C CYS A 85 3.84 2.33 5.55
N VAL A 86 2.71 1.65 5.76
CA VAL A 86 1.80 1.17 4.71
C VAL A 86 0.47 1.89 4.84
N ILE A 87 -0.06 2.31 3.71
CA ILE A 87 -1.40 2.90 3.62
C ILE A 87 -2.30 1.91 2.90
N LEU A 88 -3.41 1.53 3.51
CA LEU A 88 -4.48 0.78 2.88
C LEU A 88 -5.59 1.75 2.48
N LEU A 89 -5.74 1.96 1.17
CA LEU A 89 -6.87 2.71 0.61
C LEU A 89 -8.02 1.74 0.32
N GLU A 90 -9.13 1.89 1.03
CA GLU A 90 -10.36 1.11 0.84
C GLU A 90 -11.38 1.89 -0.02
N ASP A 91 -12.30 1.13 -0.65
CA ASP A 91 -13.44 1.66 -1.41
C ASP A 91 -13.08 2.66 -2.54
N ILE A 92 -11.99 2.38 -3.26
CA ILE A 92 -11.50 3.17 -4.41
C ILE A 92 -12.52 3.21 -5.58
N ASN A 93 -13.53 2.34 -5.57
CA ASN A 93 -14.57 2.28 -6.60
C ASN A 93 -15.42 3.57 -6.72
N ALA A 94 -15.39 4.46 -5.71
CA ALA A 94 -16.12 5.72 -5.74
C ALA A 94 -15.43 6.85 -6.53
N ALA A 95 -14.14 6.71 -6.87
CA ALA A 95 -13.35 7.82 -7.43
C ALA A 95 -13.35 7.91 -8.97
N GLY A 96 -14.06 7.01 -9.67
CA GLY A 96 -14.03 6.91 -11.14
C GLY A 96 -15.39 6.73 -11.82
N MET A 97 -16.50 6.93 -11.09
CA MET A 97 -17.85 6.99 -11.67
C MET A 97 -18.42 8.40 -11.46
N LEU A 98 -17.82 9.37 -12.15
CA LEU A 98 -18.43 10.65 -12.50
C LEU A 98 -18.18 10.89 -13.99
#